data_AF-S4MKB3-F1
#
_entry.id   AF-S4MKB3-F1
#
_cell.length_a   1.000
_cell.length_b   1.000
_cell.length_c   1.000
_cell.angle_alpha   90.00
_cell.angle_beta   90.00
_cell.angle_gamma   90.00
#
_symmetry.space_group_name_H-M   'P 1'
#
loop_
_entity.id
_entity.type
_entity.pdbx_description
1 polymer ?
#
loop_
_entity_poly.entity_id
_entity_poly.type
_entity_poly.pdbx_seq_one_letter_code
_entity_poly.pdbx_strand_id
1 'polypeptide(L)'
;MASVHSEGRTRVLEYGDLTVRATPESSGVRTEIEVANTYQRDATYSVQISIADGKGWTAYNRFWLQDVPPGKTGRDDAVIGSGDMGPVPQVPKIYVDEFTPLVDRK
;
A
#
# COMPACT_ATOMS: atom_id res chain seq x y z
N MET A 1 -12.95 -9.17 3.54
CA MET A 1 -11.86 -10.16 3.68
C MET A 1 -10.72 -9.70 2.79
N ALA A 2 -9.47 -9.97 3.16
CA ALA A 2 -8.34 -9.61 2.31
C ALA A 2 -8.25 -10.56 1.10
N SER A 3 -8.04 -10.02 -0.10
CA SER A 3 -7.84 -10.77 -1.34
C SER A 3 -6.53 -10.38 -2.01
N VAL A 4 -5.84 -11.36 -2.59
CA VAL A 4 -4.60 -11.13 -3.33
C VAL A 4 -4.72 -11.76 -4.71
N HIS A 5 -4.40 -10.98 -5.74
CA HIS A 5 -4.35 -11.45 -7.12
C HIS A 5 -3.20 -10.78 -7.88
N SER A 6 -3.05 -11.12 -9.16
CA SER A 6 -2.02 -10.53 -10.04
C SER A 6 -2.66 -9.95 -11.29
N GLU A 7 -2.20 -8.77 -11.69
CA GLU A 7 -2.51 -8.09 -12.94
C GLU A 7 -1.22 -7.97 -13.76
N GLY A 8 -0.96 -8.95 -14.63
CA GLY A 8 0.34 -9.05 -15.30
C GLY A 8 1.48 -9.20 -14.29
N ARG A 9 2.39 -8.22 -14.23
CA ARG A 9 3.51 -8.17 -13.27
C ARG A 9 3.14 -7.53 -11.93
N THR A 10 1.99 -6.88 -11.85
CA THR A 10 1.53 -6.18 -10.64
C THR A 10 0.84 -7.14 -9.70
N ARG A 11 1.21 -7.13 -8.43
CA ARG A 11 0.49 -7.83 -7.36
C ARG A 11 -0.50 -6.85 -6.76
N VAL A 12 -1.75 -7.27 -6.59
CA VAL A 12 -2.81 -6.44 -6.03
C VAL A 12 -3.29 -7.10 -4.75
N LEU A 13 -3.31 -6.32 -3.66
CA LEU A 13 -3.90 -6.67 -2.37
C LEU A 13 -5.08 -5.73 -2.13
N GLU A 14 -6.26 -6.31 -1.92
CA GLU A 14 -7.44 -5.59 -1.46
C GLU A 14 -7.63 -5.92 0.03
N TYR A 15 -7.73 -4.89 0.87
CA TYR A 15 -7.82 -5.00 2.32
C TYR A 15 -8.86 -4.01 2.87
N GLY A 16 -10.13 -4.44 2.89
CA GLY A 16 -11.23 -3.55 3.29
C GLY A 16 -11.36 -2.39 2.30
N ASP A 17 -11.24 -1.16 2.78
CA ASP A 17 -11.31 0.07 1.97
C ASP A 17 -9.96 0.44 1.31
N LEU A 18 -8.89 -0.30 1.62
CA LEU A 18 -7.54 -0.10 1.06
C LEU A 18 -7.29 -1.05 -0.11
N THR A 19 -6.75 -0.53 -1.20
CA THR A 19 -6.13 -1.29 -2.28
C THR A 19 -4.65 -0.95 -2.35
N VAL A 20 -3.79 -1.96 -2.49
CA VAL A 20 -2.34 -1.81 -2.67
C VAL A 20 -1.92 -2.55 -3.93
N ARG A 21 -1.18 -1.86 -4.80
CA ARG A 21 -0.66 -2.42 -6.05
C ARG A 21 0.86 -2.36 -6.00
N ALA A 22 1.53 -3.49 -6.14
CA ALA A 22 2.98 -3.61 -6.08
C ALA A 22 3.52 -4.13 -7.42
N THR A 23 4.25 -3.30 -8.13
CA THR A 23 4.83 -3.60 -9.45
C THR A 23 6.36 -3.62 -9.36
N PRO A 24 7.01 -4.73 -9.70
CA PRO A 24 8.47 -4.81 -9.75
C PRO A 24 9.06 -3.88 -10.80
N GLU A 25 10.04 -3.07 -10.39
CA GLU A 25 10.86 -2.21 -11.24
C GLU A 25 12.36 -2.52 -11.03
N SER A 26 13.23 -1.87 -11.79
CA SER A 26 14.69 -2.11 -11.68
C SER A 26 15.29 -1.58 -10.38
N SER A 27 14.72 -0.50 -9.82
CA SER A 27 15.22 0.19 -8.64
C SER A 27 14.50 -0.19 -7.34
N GLY A 28 13.44 -0.99 -7.39
CA GLY A 28 12.62 -1.33 -6.24
C GLY A 28 11.23 -1.80 -6.67
N VAL A 29 10.26 -1.71 -5.77
CA VAL A 29 8.88 -2.08 -6.06
C VAL A 29 8.01 -0.83 -6.03
N ARG A 30 7.53 -0.40 -7.21
CA ARG A 30 6.53 0.67 -7.32
C ARG A 30 5.25 0.22 -6.62
N THR A 31 4.92 0.90 -5.55
CA THR A 31 3.78 0.60 -4.69
C THR A 31 2.81 1.77 -4.74
N GLU A 32 1.62 1.51 -5.24
CA GLU A 32 0.50 2.46 -5.29
C GLU A 32 -0.52 2.05 -4.22
N ILE A 33 -1.08 3.02 -3.52
CA ILE A 33 -2.18 2.80 -2.58
C ILE A 33 -3.41 3.61 -2.98
N GLU A 34 -4.58 3.03 -2.74
CA GLU A 34 -5.87 3.71 -2.84
C GLU A 34 -6.68 3.43 -1.58
N VAL A 35 -7.26 4.46 -0.97
CA VAL A 35 -8.17 4.29 0.18
C VAL A 35 -9.50 4.96 -0.11
N ALA A 36 -10.58 4.18 -0.13
CA ALA A 36 -11.93 4.70 -0.24
C ALA A 36 -12.41 5.22 1.13
N ASN A 37 -12.74 6.50 1.22
CA ASN A 37 -13.32 7.06 2.44
C ASN A 37 -14.81 6.71 2.53
N THR A 38 -15.13 5.72 3.35
CA THR A 38 -16.52 5.27 3.62
C THR A 38 -17.19 6.04 4.77
N TYR A 39 -16.48 6.98 5.42
CA TYR A 39 -17.04 7.84 6.46
C TYR A 39 -17.82 9.02 5.87
N GLN A 40 -18.78 9.55 6.64
CA GLN A 40 -19.56 10.75 6.27
C GLN A 40 -18.82 12.08 6.58
N ARG A 41 -17.50 12.04 6.70
CA ARG A 41 -16.63 13.20 7.00
C ARG A 41 -15.26 13.01 6.35
N ASP A 42 -14.51 14.10 6.25
CA ASP A 42 -13.11 14.03 5.82
C ASP A 42 -12.31 13.12 6.76
N ALA A 43 -11.39 12.36 6.18
CA ALA A 43 -10.59 11.39 6.91
C ALA A 43 -9.13 11.43 6.44
N THR A 44 -8.20 11.47 7.40
CA THR A 44 -6.79 11.25 7.13
C THR A 44 -6.44 9.79 7.39
N TYR A 45 -5.62 9.17 6.53
CA TYR A 45 -5.21 7.78 6.69
C TYR A 45 -3.69 7.66 6.83
N SER A 46 -3.25 6.97 7.88
CA SER A 46 -1.87 6.50 8.03
C SER A 46 -1.83 5.03 7.62
N VAL A 47 -1.11 4.73 6.54
CA VAL A 47 -0.99 3.39 5.98
C VAL A 47 0.48 2.96 5.99
N GLN A 48 0.81 1.91 6.73
CA GLN A 48 2.15 1.32 6.71
C GLN A 48 2.12 0.00 5.94
N ILE A 49 2.98 -0.10 4.93
CA ILE A 49 3.09 -1.26 4.05
C ILE A 49 4.50 -1.82 4.11
N SER A 50 4.60 -3.15 4.17
CA SER A 50 5.82 -3.89 3.88
C SER A 50 5.70 -4.61 2.55
N ILE A 51 6.78 -4.59 1.77
CA ILE A 51 6.96 -5.43 0.58
C ILE A 51 8.08 -6.41 0.87
N ALA A 52 7.86 -7.71 0.61
CA ALA A 52 8.87 -8.73 0.83
C ALA A 52 8.95 -9.77 -0.29
N ASP A 53 10.10 -10.46 -0.35
CA ASP A 53 10.30 -11.66 -1.18
C ASP A 53 9.99 -12.97 -0.42
N GLY A 54 9.89 -12.90 0.91
CA GLY A 54 9.73 -14.05 1.80
C GLY A 54 10.99 -14.91 1.97
N LYS A 55 12.16 -14.42 1.56
CA LYS A 55 13.48 -15.07 1.66
C LYS A 55 14.55 -14.19 2.31
N GLY A 56 14.25 -12.93 2.62
CA GLY A 56 15.12 -12.04 3.39
C GLY A 56 15.14 -10.60 2.89
N TRP A 57 14.59 -10.34 1.70
CA TRP A 57 14.35 -8.97 1.22
C TRP A 57 13.02 -8.48 1.77
N THR A 58 13.04 -7.44 2.59
CA THR A 58 11.85 -6.74 3.07
C THR A 58 12.13 -5.25 3.15
N ALA A 59 11.26 -4.44 2.56
CA ALA A 59 11.31 -2.99 2.60
C ALA A 59 9.95 -2.42 3.03
N TYR A 60 9.96 -1.20 3.58
CA TYR A 60 8.82 -0.61 4.28
C TYR A 60 8.56 0.81 3.76
N ASN A 61 7.31 1.23 3.76
CA ASN A 61 6.96 2.64 3.59
C ASN A 61 5.72 3.00 4.41
N ARG A 62 5.60 4.28 4.77
CA ARG A 62 4.39 4.84 5.37
C ARG A 62 3.83 5.92 4.45
N PHE A 63 2.57 5.75 4.07
CA PHE A 63 1.82 6.70 3.27
C PHE A 63 0.86 7.49 4.16
N TRP A 64 0.65 8.76 3.79
CA TRP A 64 -0.22 9.69 4.49
C TRP A 64 -1.21 10.31 3.51
N LEU A 65 -2.46 9.83 3.54
CA LEU A 65 -3.53 10.40 2.72
C LEU A 65 -4.30 11.40 3.58
N GLN A 66 -4.05 12.69 3.36
CA GLN A 66 -4.67 13.76 4.15
C GLN A 66 -6.04 14.16 3.60
N ASP A 67 -6.97 14.45 4.52
CA ASP A 67 -8.27 15.08 4.24
C ASP A 67 -9.04 14.48 3.05
N VAL A 68 -9.07 13.15 2.96
CA VAL A 68 -9.82 12.45 1.91
C VAL A 68 -11.31 12.72 2.12
N PRO A 69 -12.05 13.36 1.19
CA PRO A 69 -13.44 13.71 1.43
C PRO A 69 -14.39 12.50 1.49
N PRO A 70 -15.59 12.64 2.08
CA PRO A 70 -16.61 11.59 2.15
C PRO A 70 -16.92 10.98 0.77
N GLY A 71 -16.89 9.66 0.67
CA GLY A 71 -17.18 8.94 -0.57
C GLY A 71 -16.16 9.15 -1.68
N LYS A 72 -15.00 9.75 -1.38
CA LYS A 72 -13.88 9.90 -2.33
C LYS A 72 -12.77 8.91 -2.02
N THR A 73 -11.87 8.73 -2.99
CA THR A 73 -10.71 7.86 -2.88
C THR A 73 -9.45 8.72 -2.83
N GLY A 74 -8.67 8.56 -1.75
CA GLY A 74 -7.31 9.10 -1.66
C GLY A 74 -6.32 8.15 -2.32
N ARG A 75 -5.24 8.69 -2.90
CA ARG A 75 -4.20 7.92 -3.59
C ARG A 75 -2.82 8.48 -3.29
N ASP A 76 -1.84 7.59 -3.22
CA ASP A 76 -0.42 7.94 -3.12
C ASP A 76 0.44 6.80 -3.66
N ASP A 77 1.69 7.07 -4.00
CA ASP A 77 2.61 6.07 -4.53
C ASP A 77 4.06 6.34 -4.15
N ALA A 78 4.85 5.27 -4.10
CA ALA A 78 6.27 5.34 -3.86
C ALA A 78 6.98 4.11 -4.45
N VAL A 79 8.26 4.25 -4.77
CA VAL A 79 9.13 3.08 -4.98
C VAL A 79 9.67 2.64 -3.62
N ILE A 80 9.33 1.43 -3.22
CA ILE A 80 9.73 0.85 -1.92
C ILE A 80 10.94 -0.07 -2.12
N GLY A 81 11.96 0.11 -1.28
CA GLY A 81 13.20 -0.66 -1.28
C GLY A 81 14.22 -0.19 -2.30
N SER A 82 15.33 -0.91 -2.40
CA SER A 82 16.40 -0.64 -3.39
C SER A 82 17.08 -1.92 -3.84
N GLY A 83 17.87 -1.82 -4.93
CA GLY A 83 18.74 -2.92 -5.40
C GLY A 83 19.89 -3.26 -4.43
N ASP A 84 20.27 -2.33 -3.55
CA ASP A 84 21.32 -2.54 -2.55
C ASP A 84 20.89 -3.49 -1.42
N MET A 85 19.57 -3.68 -1.26
CA MET A 85 18.99 -4.64 -0.32
C MET A 85 19.02 -6.08 -0.86
N GLY A 86 19.51 -6.27 -2.09
CA GLY A 86 19.48 -7.52 -2.84
C GLY A 86 18.53 -7.46 -4.05
N PRO A 87 18.37 -8.57 -4.77
CA PRO A 87 17.54 -8.61 -5.97
C PRO A 87 16.09 -8.21 -5.67
N VAL A 88 15.58 -7.23 -6.40
CA VAL A 88 14.19 -6.78 -6.27
C VAL A 88 13.23 -7.95 -6.56
N PRO A 89 12.23 -8.20 -5.69
CA PRO A 89 11.30 -9.31 -5.86
C PRO A 89 10.48 -9.18 -7.14
N GLN A 90 10.51 -10.21 -7.99
CA GLN A 90 9.69 -10.28 -9.20
C GLN A 90 8.25 -10.69 -8.93
N VAL A 91 7.98 -11.28 -7.77
CA VAL A 91 6.63 -11.59 -7.27
C VAL A 91 6.53 -11.06 -5.85
N PRO A 92 6.29 -9.75 -5.67
CA PRO A 92 6.28 -9.13 -4.35
C PRO A 92 5.14 -9.67 -3.50
N LYS A 93 5.41 -9.84 -2.20
CA LYS A 93 4.40 -10.08 -1.18
C LYS A 93 4.10 -8.76 -0.49
N ILE A 94 2.83 -8.40 -0.43
CA ILE A 94 2.35 -7.17 0.18
C ILE A 94 1.83 -7.50 1.58
N TYR A 95 2.24 -6.72 2.57
CA TYR A 95 1.72 -6.78 3.93
C TYR A 95 1.22 -5.39 4.33
N VAL A 96 0.03 -5.35 4.92
CA VAL A 96 -0.51 -4.13 5.55
C VAL A 96 -0.17 -4.23 7.03
N ASP A 97 0.84 -3.46 7.46
CA ASP A 97 1.31 -3.48 8.85
C ASP A 97 0.43 -2.60 9.73
N GLU A 98 -0.01 -1.47 9.19
CA GLU A 98 -0.90 -0.52 9.86
C GLU A 98 -1.86 0.07 8.83
N PHE A 99 -3.16 0.12 9.16
CA PHE A 99 -4.16 0.86 8.39
C PHE A 99 -5.11 1.55 9.35
N THR A 100 -4.78 2.80 9.69
CA THR A 100 -5.49 3.56 10.73
C THR A 100 -6.15 4.79 10.11
N PRO A 101 -7.50 4.88 10.12
CA PRO A 101 -8.20 6.14 9.87
C PRO A 101 -8.02 7.07 11.09
N LEU A 102 -7.35 8.20 10.86
CA LEU A 102 -7.24 9.32 11.78
C LEU A 102 -8.45 10.23 11.55
N VAL A 103 -9.60 9.76 12.01
CA VAL A 103 -10.82 10.54 12.09
C VAL A 103 -10.98 11.01 13.52
N ASP A 104 -11.25 12.30 13.74
CA ASP A 104 -11.53 12.82 15.09
C ASP A 104 -12.61 11.97 15.76
N ARG A 105 -12.33 11.35 16.91
CA ARG A 105 -13.40 10.70 17.68
C ARG A 105 -14.30 11.80 18.23
N LYS A 106 -15.48 11.98 17.63
CA LYS A 106 -16.57 12.72 18.27
C LYS A 106 -17.19 11.84 19.35
#